data_AF-A0A1C6K765-F1
#
_entry.id   AF-A0A1C6K765-F1
#
_cell.length_a   1.000
_cell.length_b   1.000
_cell.length_c   1.000
_cell.angle_alpha   90.00
_cell.angle_beta   90.00
_cell.angle_gamma   90.00
#
_symmetry.space_group_name_H-M   'P 1'
#
loop_
_entity.id
_entity.type
_entity.pdbx_description
1 polymer ?
#
loop_
_entity_poly.entity_id
_entity_poly.type
_entity_poly.pdbx_seq_one_letter_code
_entity_poly.pdbx_strand_id
1 'polypeptide(L)'
;MARVTSTIIINQQRIKQLTQAQIQALEITAEALHTEVVQAQVIPFGETKKETYKEYGVRGQFAKTGREYKGKAKTRTIYQGGTLQNESTFVDYSNSSKGTVTLVSSTPYARRLYYHPEYNFNISENKNAKGKWYEDWIDGKKKDFCIKTFKEFYKRLGGV
;
A
#
# COMPACT_ATOMS: atom_id res chain seq x y z
N MET A 1 -35.02 41.22 35.99
CA MET A 1 -33.64 41.56 35.57
C MET A 1 -33.62 41.67 34.06
N ALA A 2 -33.30 42.84 33.50
CA ALA A 2 -33.14 42.99 32.06
C ALA A 2 -31.82 42.33 31.61
N ARG A 3 -31.85 41.55 30.53
CA ARG A 3 -30.66 40.96 29.91
C ARG A 3 -30.39 41.66 28.59
N VAL A 4 -29.12 42.01 28.36
CA VAL A 4 -28.62 42.53 27.08
C VAL A 4 -27.89 41.40 26.38
N THR A 5 -28.19 41.17 25.11
CA THR A 5 -27.57 40.12 24.29
C THR A 5 -27.10 40.69 22.96
N SER A 6 -25.87 40.32 22.56
CA SER A 6 -25.32 40.58 21.23
C SER A 6 -25.20 39.26 20.47
N THR A 7 -25.71 39.22 19.24
CA THR A 7 -25.71 38.01 18.38
C THR A 7 -24.80 38.22 17.18
N ILE A 8 -23.87 37.29 16.95
CA ILE A 8 -22.97 37.30 15.79
C ILE A 8 -23.53 36.33 14.73
N ILE A 9 -23.72 36.82 13.50
CA ILE A 9 -24.18 36.04 12.36
C ILE A 9 -22.99 35.71 11.47
N ILE A 10 -22.80 34.42 11.15
CA ILE A 10 -21.73 33.93 10.29
C ILE A 10 -22.36 33.20 9.10
N ASN A 11 -21.71 33.21 7.94
CA ASN A 11 -22.17 32.49 6.75
C ASN A 11 -22.02 30.96 6.92
N GLN A 12 -23.02 30.35 7.56
CA GLN A 12 -23.07 28.91 7.81
C GLN A 12 -23.14 28.08 6.52
N GLN A 13 -23.73 28.61 5.45
CA GLN A 13 -23.76 27.91 4.16
C GLN A 13 -22.35 27.76 3.59
N ARG A 14 -21.56 28.83 3.62
CA ARG A 14 -20.16 28.81 3.17
C ARG A 14 -19.30 27.90 4.04
N ILE A 15 -19.50 27.89 5.36
CA ILE A 15 -18.80 26.96 6.27
C ILE A 15 -19.08 25.51 5.87
N LYS A 16 -20.34 25.14 5.64
CA LYS A 16 -20.70 23.78 5.22
C LYS A 16 -20.05 23.39 3.89
N GLN A 17 -20.00 24.29 2.92
CA GLN A 17 -19.31 24.06 1.65
C GLN A 17 -17.81 23.80 1.85
N LEU A 18 -17.15 24.60 2.70
CA LEU A 18 -15.73 24.43 3.01
C LEU A 18 -15.49 23.11 3.75
N THR A 19 -16.36 22.71 4.69
CA THR A 19 -16.29 21.40 5.35
C THR A 19 -16.43 20.25 4.34
N GLN A 20 -17.35 20.34 3.39
CA GLN A 20 -17.48 19.33 2.32
C GLN A 20 -16.25 19.28 1.42
N ALA A 21 -15.71 20.45 1.02
CA ALA A 21 -14.49 20.54 0.24
C ALA A 21 -13.29 19.94 0.99
N GLN A 22 -13.20 20.13 2.30
CA GLN A 22 -12.17 19.53 3.15
C GLN A 22 -12.26 18.00 3.13
N ILE A 23 -13.46 17.44 3.33
CA ILE A 23 -13.68 15.99 3.34
C ILE A 23 -13.29 15.40 1.99
N GLN A 24 -13.80 15.95 0.89
CA GLN A 24 -13.48 15.48 -0.45
C GLN A 24 -11.99 15.63 -0.79
N ALA A 25 -11.36 16.74 -0.40
CA ALA A 25 -9.92 16.93 -0.60
C ALA A 25 -9.11 15.85 0.12
N LEU A 26 -9.52 15.46 1.33
CA LEU A 26 -8.88 14.40 2.10
C LEU A 26 -9.02 13.04 1.42
N GLU A 27 -10.22 12.69 0.94
CA GLU A 27 -10.50 11.43 0.25
C GLU A 27 -9.69 11.29 -1.04
N ILE A 28 -9.67 12.33 -1.88
CA ILE A 28 -8.92 12.33 -3.15
C ILE A 28 -7.41 12.33 -2.87
N THR A 29 -6.94 12.97 -1.80
CA THR A 29 -5.52 12.92 -1.40
C THR A 29 -5.09 11.50 -1.04
N ALA A 30 -5.93 10.75 -0.32
CA ALA A 30 -5.62 9.37 0.02
C ALA A 30 -5.60 8.46 -1.22
N GLU A 31 -6.50 8.69 -2.19
CA GLU A 31 -6.49 7.98 -3.48
C GLU A 31 -5.24 8.30 -4.31
N ALA A 32 -4.83 9.57 -4.32
CA ALA A 32 -3.60 9.98 -4.97
C ALA A 32 -2.38 9.30 -4.32
N LEU A 33 -2.35 9.22 -2.98
CA LEU A 33 -1.29 8.51 -2.26
C LEU A 33 -1.30 7.01 -2.58
N HIS A 34 -2.47 6.38 -2.59
CA HIS A 34 -2.61 4.97 -2.95
C HIS A 34 -2.05 4.70 -4.35
N THR A 35 -2.44 5.52 -5.33
CA THR A 35 -1.95 5.44 -6.72
C THR A 35 -0.44 5.62 -6.79
N GLU A 36 0.11 6.61 -6.10
CA GLU A 36 1.54 6.91 -6.10
C GLU A 36 2.38 5.76 -5.51
N VAL A 37 1.85 5.11 -4.47
CA VAL A 37 2.47 3.92 -3.85
C VAL A 37 2.37 2.71 -4.77
N VAL A 38 1.25 2.57 -5.50
CA VAL A 38 1.09 1.52 -6.51
C VAL A 38 2.11 1.68 -7.63
N GLN A 39 2.27 2.89 -8.15
CA GLN A 39 3.23 3.22 -9.21
C GLN A 39 4.68 3.07 -8.76
N ALA A 40 4.99 3.33 -7.49
CA ALA A 40 6.32 3.10 -6.95
C ALA A 40 6.71 1.62 -6.87
N GLN A 41 5.74 0.70 -7.00
CA GLN A 41 5.94 -0.75 -6.97
C GLN A 41 6.63 -1.23 -5.67
N VAL A 42 6.29 -0.61 -4.53
CA VAL A 42 6.94 -0.90 -3.23
C VAL A 42 6.20 -1.93 -2.38
N ILE A 43 4.92 -2.17 -2.64
CA ILE A 43 4.11 -3.18 -1.93
C ILE A 43 4.20 -4.51 -2.67
N PRO A 44 4.68 -5.61 -2.06
CA PRO A 44 4.70 -6.93 -2.71
C PRO A 44 3.28 -7.47 -2.95
N PHE A 45 3.10 -8.34 -3.93
CA PHE A 45 1.84 -9.09 -4.11
C PHE A 45 1.68 -10.24 -3.11
N GLY A 46 2.81 -10.77 -2.61
CA GLY A 46 2.85 -11.90 -1.69
C GLY A 46 4.28 -12.26 -1.23
N GLU A 47 4.38 -13.42 -0.60
CA GLU A 47 5.63 -14.00 -0.09
C GLU A 47 6.24 -14.97 -1.11
N THR A 48 7.57 -15.08 -1.09
CA THR A 48 8.31 -16.07 -1.87
C THR A 48 8.89 -17.14 -0.95
N LYS A 49 8.63 -18.42 -1.25
CA LYS A 49 9.26 -19.56 -0.58
C LYS A 49 10.20 -20.29 -1.53
N LYS A 50 11.42 -20.55 -1.06
CA LYS A 50 12.39 -21.38 -1.78
C LYS A 50 12.28 -22.80 -1.26
N GLU A 51 11.98 -23.74 -2.14
CA GLU A 51 11.90 -25.16 -1.80
C GLU A 51 12.97 -25.94 -2.57
N THR A 52 13.72 -26.77 -1.87
CA THR A 52 14.71 -27.67 -2.48
C THR A 52 14.05 -29.01 -2.80
N TYR A 53 14.13 -29.44 -4.06
CA TYR A 53 13.63 -30.73 -4.52
C TYR A 53 14.73 -31.52 -5.23
N LYS A 54 14.63 -32.85 -5.20
CA LYS A 54 15.52 -33.74 -5.95
C LYS A 54 14.93 -33.99 -7.33
N GLU A 55 15.59 -33.49 -8.36
CA GLU A 55 15.23 -33.80 -9.75
C GLU A 55 16.02 -35.02 -10.20
N TYR A 56 15.30 -36.10 -10.51
CA TYR A 56 15.87 -37.34 -11.02
C TYR A 56 15.90 -37.31 -12.56
N GLY A 57 16.91 -37.95 -13.16
CA GLY A 57 16.94 -38.14 -14.61
C GLY A 57 15.82 -39.06 -15.09
N VAL A 58 15.48 -38.97 -16.39
CA VAL A 58 14.49 -39.89 -16.98
C VAL A 58 15.01 -41.32 -16.88
N ARG A 59 14.14 -42.28 -16.53
CA ARG A 59 14.50 -43.71 -16.37
C ARG A 59 15.24 -44.20 -17.62
N GLY A 60 16.47 -44.70 -17.45
CA GLY A 60 17.36 -45.14 -18.54
C GLY A 60 18.46 -44.14 -18.94
N GLN A 61 18.48 -42.92 -18.38
CA GLN A 61 19.60 -42.00 -18.53
C GLN A 61 20.68 -42.28 -17.48
N PHE A 62 21.84 -42.78 -17.93
CA PHE A 62 23.01 -43.01 -17.09
C PHE A 62 23.90 -41.76 -17.08
N ALA A 63 24.60 -41.51 -15.97
CA ALA A 63 25.69 -40.54 -15.96
C ALA A 63 26.79 -40.99 -16.96
N LYS A 64 27.60 -40.06 -17.47
CA LYS A 64 28.73 -40.39 -18.39
C LYS A 64 29.69 -41.45 -17.82
N THR A 65 29.65 -41.67 -16.50
CA THR A 65 30.42 -42.68 -15.76
C THR A 65 29.73 -44.05 -15.65
N GLY A 66 28.61 -44.28 -16.34
CA GLY A 66 27.87 -45.55 -16.34
C GLY A 66 27.02 -45.81 -15.07
N ARG A 67 27.04 -44.90 -14.10
CA ARG A 67 26.22 -44.99 -12.88
C ARG A 67 24.83 -44.38 -13.12
N GLU A 68 23.81 -44.91 -12.44
CA GLU A 68 22.47 -44.34 -12.45
C GLU A 68 22.51 -42.86 -12.03
N TYR A 69 21.75 -42.01 -12.73
CA TYR A 69 21.69 -40.58 -12.45
C TYR A 69 21.11 -40.35 -11.05
N LYS A 70 21.98 -40.12 -10.05
CA LYS A 70 21.56 -39.69 -8.71
C LYS A 70 21.01 -38.27 -8.82
N GLY A 71 19.79 -38.07 -8.33
CA GLY A 71 19.06 -36.80 -8.50
C GLY A 71 19.85 -35.59 -8.01
N LYS A 72 19.76 -34.48 -8.76
CA LYS A 72 20.39 -33.21 -8.39
C LYS A 72 19.43 -32.41 -7.52
N ALA A 73 19.95 -31.81 -6.44
CA ALA A 73 19.18 -30.84 -5.67
C ALA A 73 18.99 -29.57 -6.51
N LYS A 74 17.73 -29.23 -6.80
CA LYS A 74 17.33 -27.98 -7.43
C LYS A 74 16.48 -27.18 -6.45
N THR A 75 16.54 -25.86 -6.57
CA THR A 75 15.68 -24.96 -5.79
C THR A 75 14.61 -24.41 -6.72
N ARG A 76 13.34 -24.51 -6.33
CA ARG A 76 12.23 -23.81 -6.99
C ARG A 76 11.73 -22.67 -6.11
N THR A 77 11.26 -21.63 -6.76
CA THR A 77 10.63 -20.47 -6.14
C THR A 77 9.12 -20.65 -6.22
N ILE A 78 8.45 -20.66 -5.06
CA ILE A 78 7.00 -20.78 -4.93
C ILE A 78 6.47 -19.44 -4.45
N TYR A 79 5.47 -18.90 -5.14
CA TYR A 79 4.77 -17.69 -4.74
C TYR A 79 3.58 -18.05 -3.85
N GLN A 80 3.43 -17.35 -2.72
CA GLN A 80 2.31 -17.51 -1.80
C GLN A 80 1.58 -16.18 -1.60
N GLY A 81 0.25 -16.19 -1.73
CA GLY A 81 -0.56 -14.97 -1.81
C GLY A 81 -0.65 -14.47 -3.26
N GLY A 82 -0.98 -13.19 -3.43
CA GLY A 82 -1.05 -12.58 -4.77
C GLY A 82 -1.99 -11.39 -4.90
N THR A 83 -2.75 -11.02 -3.87
CA THR A 83 -3.79 -9.98 -3.97
C THR A 83 -3.46 -8.69 -3.22
N LEU A 84 -2.30 -8.63 -2.55
CA LEU A 84 -2.02 -7.62 -1.53
C LEU A 84 -2.06 -6.19 -2.06
N GLN A 85 -1.31 -5.88 -3.12
CA GLN A 85 -1.33 -4.54 -3.71
C GLN A 85 -2.65 -4.22 -4.42
N ASN A 86 -3.29 -5.22 -5.02
CA ASN A 86 -4.41 -5.00 -5.94
C ASN A 86 -5.75 -4.90 -5.20
N GLU A 87 -6.25 -6.02 -4.68
CA GLU A 87 -7.60 -6.10 -4.09
C GLU A 87 -7.59 -5.90 -2.58
N SER A 88 -6.44 -6.13 -1.94
CA SER A 88 -6.37 -6.18 -0.48
C SER A 88 -5.69 -4.97 0.15
N THR A 89 -5.38 -3.93 -0.63
CA THR A 89 -4.97 -2.62 -0.13
C THR A 89 -5.88 -1.56 -0.70
N PHE A 90 -6.61 -0.85 0.15
CA PHE A 90 -7.61 0.13 -0.26
C PHE A 90 -7.69 1.30 0.74
N VAL A 91 -8.33 2.39 0.32
CA VAL A 91 -8.59 3.54 1.18
C VAL A 91 -9.92 3.34 1.91
N ASP A 92 -9.91 3.53 3.23
CA ASP A 92 -11.11 3.59 4.08
C ASP A 92 -11.47 5.05 4.40
N TYR A 93 -12.67 5.45 3.97
CA TYR A 93 -13.25 6.78 4.16
C TYR A 93 -14.19 6.86 5.36
N SER A 94 -14.37 5.80 6.14
CA SER A 94 -15.34 5.73 7.25
C SER A 94 -15.21 6.88 8.26
N ASN A 95 -14.02 7.48 8.38
CA ASN A 95 -13.74 8.60 9.28
C ASN A 95 -13.35 9.91 8.55
N SER A 96 -13.59 10.02 7.24
CA SER A 96 -13.23 11.22 6.46
C SER A 96 -13.92 12.48 7.00
N SER A 97 -15.17 12.35 7.43
CA SER A 97 -15.94 13.39 8.12
C SER A 97 -15.34 13.86 9.46
N LYS A 98 -14.50 13.04 10.10
CA LYS A 98 -13.75 13.38 11.32
C LYS A 98 -12.35 13.93 11.02
N GLY A 99 -12.00 14.06 9.74
CA GLY A 99 -10.69 14.56 9.30
C GLY A 99 -9.61 13.48 9.18
N THR A 100 -9.96 12.19 9.18
CA THR A 100 -8.99 11.10 9.06
C THR A 100 -9.40 10.08 8.00
N VAL A 101 -8.46 9.66 7.17
CA VAL A 101 -8.61 8.59 6.19
C VAL A 101 -7.54 7.54 6.44
N THR A 102 -7.86 6.27 6.20
CA THR A 102 -6.95 5.17 6.53
C THR A 102 -6.63 4.37 5.27
N LEU A 103 -5.36 4.05 5.06
CA LEU A 103 -4.95 3.04 4.07
C LEU A 103 -4.90 1.68 4.76
N VAL A 104 -5.73 0.76 4.30
CA VAL A 104 -5.92 -0.55 4.93
C VAL A 104 -5.35 -1.62 4.01
N SER A 105 -4.44 -2.43 4.54
CA SER A 105 -4.01 -3.69 3.91
C SER A 105 -4.56 -4.88 4.70
N SER A 106 -5.54 -5.58 4.14
CA SER A 106 -6.39 -6.53 4.87
C SER A 106 -5.87 -7.96 4.94
N THR A 107 -4.82 -8.31 4.17
CA THR A 107 -4.36 -9.72 4.13
C THR A 107 -3.66 -10.11 5.43
N PRO A 108 -3.78 -11.39 5.88
CA PRO A 108 -3.10 -11.86 7.09
C PRO A 108 -1.57 -11.73 7.04
N TYR A 109 -1.00 -11.76 5.84
CA TYR A 109 0.44 -11.66 5.60
C TYR A 109 0.93 -10.21 5.42
N ALA A 110 0.04 -9.22 5.26
CA ALA A 110 0.40 -7.82 5.06
C ALA A 110 1.27 -7.29 6.21
N ARG A 111 0.84 -7.50 7.46
CA ARG A 111 1.59 -7.09 8.65
C ARG A 111 2.98 -7.73 8.68
N ARG A 112 3.08 -9.00 8.30
CA ARG A 112 4.35 -9.72 8.27
C ARG A 112 5.29 -9.07 7.26
N LEU A 113 4.85 -8.90 6.02
CA LEU A 113 5.63 -8.30 4.94
C LEU A 113 6.01 -6.84 5.24
N TYR A 114 5.17 -6.10 5.97
CA TYR A 114 5.45 -4.72 6.33
C TYR A 114 6.60 -4.59 7.35
N TYR A 115 6.57 -5.38 8.43
CA TYR A 115 7.52 -5.25 9.55
C TYR A 115 8.75 -6.14 9.45
N HIS A 116 8.72 -7.18 8.62
CA HIS A 116 9.76 -8.20 8.55
C HIS A 116 10.44 -8.23 7.17
N PRO A 117 11.38 -7.31 6.89
CA PRO A 117 12.12 -7.28 5.64
C PRO A 117 13.04 -8.49 5.42
N GLU A 118 13.26 -9.31 6.44
CA GLU A 118 14.00 -10.57 6.35
C GLU A 118 13.30 -11.65 5.51
N TYR A 119 11.99 -11.51 5.23
CA TYR A 119 11.28 -12.43 4.33
C TYR A 119 11.60 -12.12 2.86
N ASN A 120 11.71 -13.17 2.04
CA ASN A 120 11.87 -13.01 0.59
C ASN A 120 10.56 -12.48 0.00
N PHE A 121 10.55 -11.20 -0.39
CA PHE A 121 9.43 -10.59 -1.11
C PHE A 121 9.25 -11.23 -2.49
N ASN A 122 8.01 -11.35 -2.96
CA ASN A 122 7.80 -11.55 -4.38
C ASN A 122 8.07 -10.25 -5.14
N ILE A 123 9.19 -10.22 -5.85
CA ILE A 123 9.64 -9.10 -6.70
C ILE A 123 9.36 -9.32 -8.19
N SER A 124 8.61 -10.37 -8.57
CA SER A 124 8.35 -10.69 -9.98
C SER A 124 7.61 -9.55 -10.69
N GLU A 125 6.55 -9.05 -10.06
CA GLU A 125 5.73 -7.94 -10.56
C GLU A 125 6.30 -6.59 -10.11
N ASN A 126 6.64 -6.50 -8.82
CA ASN A 126 7.08 -5.28 -8.17
C ASN A 126 8.55 -5.33 -7.82
N LYS A 127 9.37 -4.78 -8.72
CA LYS A 127 10.84 -4.80 -8.60
C LYS A 127 11.35 -4.06 -7.36
N ASN A 128 10.60 -3.07 -6.88
CA ASN A 128 10.95 -2.25 -5.73
C ASN A 128 10.29 -2.73 -4.42
N ALA A 129 9.71 -3.93 -4.41
CA ALA A 129 9.00 -4.42 -3.24
C ALA A 129 9.94 -4.53 -2.02
N LYS A 130 9.54 -3.90 -0.92
CA LYS A 130 10.31 -3.81 0.32
C LYS A 130 9.40 -3.90 1.55
N GLY A 131 9.97 -3.89 2.76
CA GLY A 131 9.21 -3.63 3.98
C GLY A 131 8.90 -2.13 4.14
N LYS A 132 8.16 -1.75 5.18
CA LYS A 132 7.83 -0.35 5.50
C LYS A 132 7.42 0.49 4.27
N TRP A 133 6.39 0.04 3.57
CA TRP A 133 6.03 0.54 2.23
C TRP A 133 5.91 2.06 2.10
N TYR A 134 5.52 2.74 3.18
CA TYR A 134 5.28 4.18 3.18
C TYR A 134 6.46 5.02 3.70
N GLU A 135 7.62 4.43 3.99
CA GLU A 135 8.79 5.13 4.55
C GLU A 135 9.18 6.39 3.75
N ASP A 136 9.10 6.31 2.41
CA ASP A 136 9.43 7.44 1.53
C ASP A 136 8.48 8.65 1.66
N TRP A 137 7.22 8.39 2.06
CA TRP A 137 6.16 9.39 2.26
C TRP A 137 6.00 9.82 3.73
N ILE A 138 6.68 9.15 4.65
CA ILE A 138 6.69 9.53 6.08
C ILE A 138 7.92 10.39 6.34
N ASP A 139 9.12 9.83 6.13
CA ASP A 139 10.39 10.48 6.49
C ASP A 139 11.30 10.72 5.26
N GLY A 140 10.95 10.14 4.12
CA GLY A 140 11.76 10.24 2.90
C GLY A 140 11.50 11.49 2.07
N LYS A 141 11.90 11.40 0.79
CA LYS A 141 11.84 12.53 -0.17
C LYS A 141 10.42 12.94 -0.53
N LYS A 142 9.42 12.07 -0.32
CA LYS A 142 8.00 12.31 -0.66
C LYS A 142 7.15 12.71 0.55
N LYS A 143 7.75 13.01 1.71
CA LYS A 143 7.01 13.39 2.94
C LYS A 143 6.02 14.54 2.79
N ASP A 144 6.31 15.49 1.90
CA ASP A 144 5.43 16.63 1.67
C ASP A 144 4.26 16.32 0.72
N PHE A 145 4.23 15.14 0.11
CA PHE A 145 3.27 14.79 -0.95
C PHE A 145 1.83 15.00 -0.46
N CYS A 146 1.44 14.35 0.63
CA CYS A 146 0.07 14.44 1.15
C CYS A 146 -0.33 15.87 1.48
N ILE A 147 0.59 16.65 2.08
CA ILE A 147 0.33 18.04 2.48
C ILE A 147 0.16 18.92 1.22
N LYS A 148 1.00 18.75 0.21
CA LYS A 148 0.95 19.52 -1.03
C LYS A 148 -0.31 19.20 -1.83
N THR A 149 -0.59 17.91 -2.02
CA THR A 149 -1.75 17.42 -2.76
C THR A 149 -3.07 17.81 -2.08
N PHE A 150 -3.15 17.70 -0.75
CA PHE A 150 -4.32 18.15 0.01
C PHE A 150 -4.56 19.65 -0.17
N LYS A 151 -3.51 20.47 -0.04
CA LYS A 151 -3.64 21.93 -0.23
C LYS A 151 -4.16 22.27 -1.62
N GLU A 152 -3.66 21.60 -2.65
CA GLU A 152 -4.10 21.82 -4.03
C GLU A 152 -5.58 21.46 -4.20
N PHE A 153 -6.01 20.27 -3.76
CA PHE A 153 -7.40 19.86 -3.87
C PHE A 153 -8.35 20.72 -3.02
N TYR A 154 -7.94 21.09 -1.82
CA TYR A 154 -8.75 21.93 -0.95
C TYR A 154 -8.96 23.33 -1.54
N LYS A 155 -7.91 23.94 -2.13
CA LYS A 155 -8.06 25.21 -2.85
C LYS A 155 -8.98 25.08 -4.07
N ARG A 156 -8.81 24.01 -4.85
CA ARG A 156 -9.61 23.75 -6.05
C ARG A 156 -11.10 23.53 -5.74
N LEU A 157 -11.40 22.73 -4.72
CA LEU A 157 -12.78 22.39 -4.33
C LEU A 157 -13.43 23.50 -3.49
N GLY A 158 -12.65 24.13 -2.62
CA GLY A 158 -13.12 25.18 -1.72
C GLY A 158 -13.24 26.54 -2.39
N GLY A 159 -12.51 26.81 -3.47
CA GLY A 159 -12.41 28.14 -4.08
C GLY A 159 -11.77 29.14 -3.13
N VAL A 160 -10.68 28.74 -2.46
CA VAL A 160 -9.91 29.50 -1.46
C VAL A 160 -8.43 29.49 -1.79
#